data_AF-A0A672NNS2-F1
#
_entry.id   AF-A0A672NNS2-F1
#
_cell.length_a   1.000
_cell.length_b   1.000
_cell.length_c   1.000
_cell.angle_alpha   90.00
_cell.angle_beta   90.00
_cell.angle_gamma   90.00
#
_symmetry.space_group_name_H-M   'P 1'
#
loop_
_entity.id
_entity.type
_entity.pdbx_description
1 polymer ?
#
loop_
_entity_poly.entity_id
_entity_poly.type
_entity_poly.pdbx_seq_one_letter_code
_entity_poly.pdbx_strand_id
1 'polypeptide(L)'
;WFQQTLFASLQDLMVGDEASECRSMLEVSYPMEIGIVRCWEDMLHLWDHTFGPQRLNINPPDCKALLTEPPLNPLKNRQKIAEPFRFHQKYLNLYLATLSACCVRVAGLLTGVVVDSGDGVTLSASPHAPFRRLLAKIHLSSIIYSSVQLLLLRGYAFNHTADFETTVRMMKENLCFVGYNTEHEQKLANETSVLVESYTLPDGRTIMVGGERFGMPEALFQPHLINVEGVGVAELLFNTIQAADIDIRSDFYKHIVLSGGSTMYPGLPSRLEREIKQLYLERVLKGDTEKLSKCKICIEGPPRRKHMVFMGGAVLANIMKDKESFWLSRAEYEERGLKVLDKLGGAPR
;
A
#
# COMPACT_ATOMS: atom_id res chain seq x y z
N TRP A 1 -29.41 23.74 17.06
CA TRP A 1 -30.03 22.97 15.96
C TRP A 1 -29.04 22.00 15.31
N PHE A 2 -27.98 22.43 14.60
CA PHE A 2 -27.01 21.51 13.95
C PHE A 2 -26.28 20.55 14.93
N GLN A 3 -25.80 21.04 16.08
CA GLN A 3 -25.16 20.18 17.09
C GLN A 3 -26.14 19.21 17.76
N GLN A 4 -27.41 19.58 17.94
CA GLN A 4 -28.42 18.70 18.54
C GLN A 4 -28.85 17.55 17.63
N THR A 5 -28.73 17.70 16.30
CA THR A 5 -29.02 16.63 15.34
C THR A 5 -27.86 15.65 15.22
N LEU A 6 -26.61 16.13 15.30
CA LEU A 6 -25.40 15.28 15.32
C LEU A 6 -25.32 14.38 16.56
N PHE A 7 -25.74 14.89 17.73
CA PHE A 7 -25.84 14.06 18.94
C PHE A 7 -26.93 12.99 18.88
N ALA A 8 -27.94 13.14 18.01
CA ALA A 8 -29.00 12.16 17.85
C ALA A 8 -28.63 10.99 16.90
N SER A 9 -27.51 11.09 16.17
CA SER A 9 -27.04 10.07 15.22
C SER A 9 -25.82 9.28 15.71
N LEU A 10 -25.26 9.59 16.88
CA LEU A 10 -24.13 8.87 17.45
C LEU A 10 -24.60 7.52 18.02
N GLN A 11 -24.09 6.43 17.44
CA GLN A 11 -24.29 5.07 17.95
C GLN A 11 -23.13 4.69 18.89
N ASP A 12 -23.34 3.64 19.69
CA ASP A 12 -22.30 3.08 20.57
C ASP A 12 -21.03 2.64 19.81
N LEU A 13 -21.20 2.25 18.54
CA LEU A 13 -20.13 1.87 17.65
C LEU A 13 -20.35 2.50 16.28
N MET A 14 -19.37 3.27 15.82
CA MET A 14 -19.36 3.90 14.52
C MET A 14 -18.23 3.29 13.69
N VAL A 15 -18.45 3.01 12.41
CA VAL A 15 -17.46 2.37 11.54
C VAL A 15 -17.33 3.11 10.21
N GLY A 16 -16.09 3.27 9.72
CA GLY A 16 -15.83 3.84 8.39
C GLY A 16 -16.11 5.34 8.30
N ASP A 17 -16.85 5.76 7.26
CA ASP A 17 -17.12 7.17 6.97
C ASP A 17 -17.82 7.87 8.13
N GLU A 18 -18.81 7.19 8.75
CA GLU A 18 -19.55 7.71 9.91
C GLU A 18 -18.64 7.95 11.12
N ALA A 19 -17.67 7.06 11.35
CA ALA A 19 -16.66 7.22 12.39
C ALA A 19 -15.68 8.35 12.06
N SER A 20 -15.33 8.52 10.77
CA SER A 20 -14.43 9.57 10.32
C SER A 20 -15.07 10.96 10.42
N GLU A 21 -16.35 11.10 10.13
CA GLU A 21 -17.10 12.35 10.24
C GLU A 21 -17.24 12.80 11.71
N CYS A 22 -17.44 11.85 12.62
CA CYS A 22 -17.57 12.09 14.06
C CYS A 22 -16.25 11.89 14.82
N ARG A 23 -15.10 11.84 14.15
CA ARG A 23 -13.79 11.46 14.73
C ARG A 23 -13.37 12.33 15.92
N SER A 24 -13.78 13.59 15.97
CA SER A 24 -13.48 14.50 17.07
C SER A 24 -14.26 14.18 18.36
N MET A 25 -15.34 13.41 18.26
CA MET A 25 -16.23 13.04 19.35
C MET A 25 -16.09 11.57 19.77
N LEU A 26 -15.23 10.80 19.07
CA LEU A 26 -15.08 9.37 19.24
C LEU A 26 -13.65 9.01 19.62
N GLU A 27 -13.49 7.97 20.43
CA GLU A 27 -12.22 7.28 20.59
C GLU A 27 -12.03 6.32 19.40
N VAL A 28 -11.16 6.67 18.46
CA VAL A 28 -10.97 5.91 17.22
C VAL A 28 -9.83 4.91 17.36
N SER A 29 -10.12 3.64 17.10
CA SER A 29 -9.14 2.57 16.99
C SER A 29 -8.91 2.15 15.53
N TYR A 30 -7.72 1.62 15.25
CA TYR A 30 -7.37 1.05 13.95
C TYR A 30 -7.06 -0.44 14.12
N PRO A 31 -7.93 -1.36 13.64
CA PRO A 31 -7.74 -2.80 13.85
C PRO A 31 -6.53 -3.37 13.11
N MET A 32 -6.09 -2.69 12.05
CA MET A 32 -4.95 -3.07 11.22
C MET A 32 -3.82 -2.06 11.32
N GLU A 33 -2.61 -2.57 11.51
CA GLU A 33 -1.38 -1.79 11.55
C GLU A 33 -0.37 -2.43 10.59
N ILE A 34 0.13 -1.67 9.61
CA ILE A 34 1.13 -2.14 8.63
C ILE A 34 0.67 -3.43 7.91
N GLY A 35 -0.63 -3.48 7.59
CA GLY A 35 -1.27 -4.62 6.91
C GLY A 35 -1.48 -5.86 7.78
N ILE A 36 -1.20 -5.80 9.09
CA ILE A 36 -1.41 -6.89 10.04
C ILE A 36 -2.56 -6.53 10.99
N VAL A 37 -3.48 -7.47 11.22
CA VAL A 37 -4.56 -7.32 12.20
C VAL A 37 -3.99 -7.39 13.62
N ARG A 38 -4.18 -6.34 14.39
CA ARG A 38 -3.79 -6.21 15.81
C ARG A 38 -4.96 -6.47 16.75
N CYS A 39 -6.10 -5.83 16.48
CA CYS A 39 -7.33 -5.98 17.25
C CYS A 39 -8.34 -6.77 16.42
N TRP A 40 -8.69 -7.97 16.88
CA TRP A 40 -9.63 -8.85 16.17
C TRP A 40 -11.09 -8.47 16.42
N GLU A 41 -11.41 -7.96 17.61
CA GLU A 41 -12.77 -7.52 17.96
C GLU A 41 -13.20 -6.37 17.04
N ASP A 42 -12.39 -5.33 16.94
CA ASP A 42 -12.60 -4.20 16.02
C ASP A 42 -12.63 -4.64 14.54
N MET A 43 -11.82 -5.64 14.16
CA MET A 43 -11.82 -6.17 12.80
C MET A 43 -13.13 -6.89 12.46
N LEU A 44 -13.74 -7.60 13.43
CA LEU A 44 -15.03 -8.25 13.25
C LEU A 44 -16.14 -7.23 13.02
N HIS A 45 -16.14 -6.15 13.80
CA HIS A 45 -17.04 -5.02 13.62
C HIS A 45 -16.88 -4.36 12.24
N LEU A 46 -15.64 -4.17 11.80
CA LEU A 46 -15.35 -3.65 10.46
C LEU A 46 -15.90 -4.58 9.38
N TRP A 47 -15.72 -5.90 9.52
CA TRP A 47 -16.31 -6.86 8.58
C TRP A 47 -17.83 -6.83 8.59
N ASP A 48 -18.48 -6.80 9.75
CA ASP A 48 -19.93 -6.72 9.85
C ASP A 48 -20.49 -5.47 9.16
N HIS A 49 -19.82 -4.33 9.33
CA HIS A 49 -20.15 -3.12 8.57
C HIS A 49 -19.98 -3.30 7.05
N THR A 50 -18.87 -3.92 6.61
CA THR A 50 -18.61 -4.09 5.17
C THR A 50 -19.58 -5.05 4.48
N PHE A 51 -19.98 -6.14 5.15
CA PHE A 51 -20.85 -7.15 4.56
C PHE A 51 -22.33 -6.91 4.83
N GLY A 52 -22.63 -6.17 5.90
CA GLY A 52 -23.96 -5.78 6.29
C GLY A 52 -24.65 -4.80 5.33
N PRO A 53 -25.87 -4.38 5.70
CA PRO A 53 -26.77 -3.62 4.82
C PRO A 53 -26.24 -2.24 4.45
N GLN A 54 -25.34 -1.67 5.25
CA GLN A 54 -24.77 -0.33 5.03
C GLN A 54 -23.81 -0.28 3.84
N ARG A 55 -23.23 -1.41 3.42
CA ARG A 55 -22.22 -1.48 2.35
C ARG A 55 -22.59 -2.48 1.26
N LEU A 56 -22.23 -3.76 1.44
CA LEU A 56 -22.45 -4.78 0.40
C LEU A 56 -23.86 -5.38 0.43
N ASN A 57 -24.53 -5.36 1.60
CA ASN A 57 -25.86 -5.94 1.79
C ASN A 57 -25.97 -7.39 1.27
N ILE A 58 -25.00 -8.23 1.65
CA ILE A 58 -24.95 -9.63 1.25
C ILE A 58 -25.14 -10.54 2.46
N ASN A 59 -25.70 -11.72 2.24
CA ASN A 59 -25.69 -12.78 3.25
C ASN A 59 -24.33 -13.51 3.16
N PRO A 60 -23.44 -13.34 4.15
CA PRO A 60 -22.09 -13.88 4.07
C PRO A 60 -22.03 -15.42 3.87
N PRO A 61 -22.86 -16.26 4.54
CA PRO A 61 -22.91 -17.71 4.32
C PRO A 61 -23.12 -18.17 2.88
N ASP A 62 -23.84 -17.41 2.06
CA ASP A 62 -24.18 -17.79 0.68
C ASP A 62 -23.08 -17.38 -0.33
N CYS A 63 -22.03 -16.72 0.16
CA CYS A 63 -21.01 -16.10 -0.68
C CYS A 63 -19.66 -16.82 -0.58
N LYS A 64 -18.86 -16.68 -1.65
CA LYS A 64 -17.42 -16.98 -1.63
C LYS A 64 -16.64 -15.68 -1.43
N ALA A 65 -15.62 -15.70 -0.59
CA ALA A 65 -14.79 -14.53 -0.31
C ALA A 65 -13.34 -14.76 -0.72
N LEU A 66 -12.78 -13.82 -1.47
CA LEU A 66 -11.34 -13.73 -1.71
C LEU A 66 -10.80 -12.56 -0.90
N LEU A 67 -9.89 -12.85 0.02
CA LEU A 67 -9.19 -11.85 0.80
C LEU A 67 -7.73 -11.78 0.36
N THR A 68 -7.15 -10.59 0.48
CA THR A 68 -5.73 -10.38 0.22
C THR A 68 -4.96 -10.23 1.51
N GLU A 69 -3.77 -10.82 1.57
CA GLU A 69 -2.87 -10.70 2.72
C GLU A 69 -1.52 -10.10 2.32
N PRO A 70 -0.86 -9.36 3.23
CA PRO A 70 0.49 -8.89 2.99
C PRO A 70 1.43 -10.09 2.80
N PRO A 71 2.52 -9.90 2.04
CA PRO A 71 3.48 -10.96 1.86
C PRO A 71 4.20 -11.27 3.19
N LEU A 72 4.55 -12.55 3.40
CA LEU A 72 5.07 -13.12 4.66
C LEU A 72 4.16 -12.90 5.89
N ASN A 73 2.84 -12.88 5.71
CA ASN A 73 1.89 -12.88 6.83
C ASN A 73 2.12 -14.12 7.74
N PRO A 74 2.34 -13.93 9.06
CA PRO A 74 2.55 -15.05 9.98
C PRO A 74 1.41 -16.08 9.93
N LEU A 75 1.75 -17.36 10.01
CA LEU A 75 0.75 -18.44 10.01
C LEU A 75 -0.31 -18.25 11.10
N LYS A 76 0.09 -17.78 12.29
CA LYS A 76 -0.86 -17.48 13.38
C LYS A 76 -1.92 -16.47 12.96
N ASN A 77 -1.54 -15.45 12.19
CA ASN A 77 -2.50 -14.47 11.70
C ASN A 77 -3.38 -15.09 10.62
N ARG A 78 -2.82 -15.90 9.71
CA ARG A 78 -3.62 -16.63 8.71
C ARG A 78 -4.66 -17.55 9.35
N GLN A 79 -4.27 -18.23 10.42
CA GLN A 79 -5.15 -19.08 11.23
C GLN A 79 -6.26 -18.24 11.87
N LYS A 80 -5.91 -17.11 12.50
CA LYS A 80 -6.90 -16.18 13.05
C LYS A 80 -7.79 -15.53 12.01
N ILE A 81 -7.33 -15.31 10.77
CA ILE A 81 -8.21 -14.87 9.67
C ILE A 81 -9.25 -15.96 9.41
N ALA A 82 -8.88 -17.24 9.43
CA ALA A 82 -9.82 -18.34 9.17
C ALA A 82 -10.74 -18.68 10.37
N GLU A 83 -10.38 -18.30 11.60
CA GLU A 83 -11.13 -18.65 12.82
C GLU A 83 -12.54 -18.02 12.90
N PRO A 84 -12.74 -16.70 12.66
CA PRO A 84 -14.07 -16.09 12.61
C PRO A 84 -15.00 -16.74 11.58
N PHE A 85 -14.43 -17.25 10.48
CA PHE A 85 -15.15 -17.92 9.42
C PHE A 85 -15.67 -19.30 9.88
N ARG A 86 -15.04 -19.89 10.91
CA ARG A 86 -15.52 -21.09 11.61
C ARG A 86 -16.65 -20.79 12.59
N PHE A 87 -16.50 -19.75 13.42
CA PHE A 87 -17.36 -19.54 14.60
C PHE A 87 -18.58 -18.66 14.34
N HIS A 88 -18.52 -17.71 13.40
CA HIS A 88 -19.60 -16.74 13.16
C HIS A 88 -20.47 -17.08 11.93
N GLN A 89 -20.30 -18.26 11.33
CA GLN A 89 -21.00 -18.69 10.10
C GLN A 89 -20.89 -17.72 8.91
N LYS A 90 -19.84 -16.88 8.85
CA LYS A 90 -19.81 -15.77 7.88
C LYS A 90 -19.48 -16.18 6.44
N TYR A 91 -18.87 -17.33 6.08
CA TYR A 91 -18.71 -17.67 4.64
C TYR A 91 -18.62 -19.18 4.40
N LEU A 92 -19.08 -19.62 3.22
CA LEU A 92 -18.98 -21.02 2.80
C LEU A 92 -17.59 -21.39 2.28
N ASN A 93 -16.91 -20.43 1.63
CA ASN A 93 -15.71 -20.66 0.84
C ASN A 93 -14.76 -19.45 0.87
N LEU A 94 -13.50 -19.65 1.28
CA LEU A 94 -12.49 -18.59 1.42
C LEU A 94 -11.27 -18.87 0.53
N TYR A 95 -10.66 -17.82 -0.02
CA TYR A 95 -9.31 -17.88 -0.59
C TYR A 95 -8.46 -16.72 -0.08
N LEU A 96 -7.21 -17.01 0.32
CA LEU A 96 -6.24 -15.99 0.72
C LEU A 96 -5.21 -15.81 -0.41
N ALA A 97 -5.23 -14.65 -1.06
CA ALA A 97 -4.29 -14.28 -2.10
C ALA A 97 -3.20 -13.34 -1.56
N THR A 98 -1.95 -13.51 -2.00
CA THR A 98 -0.90 -12.52 -1.72
C THR A 98 -1.08 -11.30 -2.63
N LEU A 99 -0.92 -10.08 -2.08
CA LEU A 99 -1.05 -8.80 -2.82
C LEU A 99 -0.31 -8.81 -4.17
N SER A 100 0.95 -9.25 -4.16
CA SER A 100 1.83 -9.27 -5.32
C SER A 100 1.34 -10.18 -6.45
N ALA A 101 0.76 -11.32 -6.10
CA ALA A 101 0.21 -12.28 -7.05
C ALA A 101 -1.06 -11.76 -7.76
N CYS A 102 -1.82 -10.89 -7.10
CA CYS A 102 -2.95 -10.20 -7.71
C CYS A 102 -2.47 -9.15 -8.72
N CYS A 103 -1.50 -8.32 -8.35
CA CYS A 103 -0.99 -7.23 -9.20
C CYS A 103 -0.32 -7.74 -10.49
N VAL A 104 0.57 -8.74 -10.38
CA VAL A 104 1.26 -9.33 -11.54
C VAL A 104 0.25 -9.92 -12.53
N ARG A 105 -0.81 -10.56 -12.03
CA ARG A 105 -1.84 -11.17 -12.87
C ARG A 105 -2.72 -10.14 -13.59
N VAL A 106 -2.99 -8.98 -12.98
CA VAL A 106 -3.69 -7.87 -13.66
C VAL A 106 -2.84 -7.28 -14.78
N ALA A 107 -1.53 -7.18 -14.56
CA ALA A 107 -0.60 -6.69 -15.57
C ALA A 107 -0.46 -7.68 -16.76
N GLY A 108 -1.06 -8.88 -16.68
CA GLY A 108 -0.93 -9.91 -17.72
C GLY A 108 0.45 -10.54 -17.75
N LEU A 109 1.21 -10.41 -16.66
CA LEU A 109 2.58 -10.91 -16.54
C LEU A 109 2.60 -12.22 -15.75
N LEU A 110 3.56 -13.09 -16.06
CA LEU A 110 3.84 -14.30 -15.28
C LEU A 110 4.98 -14.04 -14.28
N THR A 111 5.95 -13.20 -14.67
CA THR A 111 7.13 -12.82 -13.90
C THR A 111 7.24 -11.29 -13.81
N GLY A 112 7.80 -10.80 -12.71
CA GLY A 112 7.96 -9.36 -12.49
C GLY A 112 8.20 -9.01 -11.03
N VAL A 113 8.43 -7.73 -10.76
CA VAL A 113 8.57 -7.18 -9.41
C VAL A 113 7.47 -6.16 -9.18
N VAL A 114 6.74 -6.30 -8.07
CA VAL A 114 5.69 -5.37 -7.69
C VAL A 114 6.20 -4.47 -6.58
N VAL A 115 6.20 -3.17 -6.86
CA VAL A 115 6.41 -2.12 -5.86
C VAL A 115 5.03 -1.70 -5.36
N ASP A 116 4.60 -2.25 -4.23
CA ASP A 116 3.32 -1.88 -3.61
C ASP A 116 3.56 -0.85 -2.51
N SER A 117 3.05 0.37 -2.69
CA SER A 117 3.21 1.45 -1.72
C SER A 117 1.84 1.98 -1.29
N GLY A 118 1.34 1.49 -0.16
CA GLY A 118 0.11 1.91 0.49
C GLY A 118 0.38 2.83 1.68
N ASP A 119 -0.13 2.46 2.85
CA ASP A 119 0.23 3.04 4.17
C ASP A 119 1.59 2.52 4.70
N GLY A 120 2.14 1.52 4.01
CA GLY A 120 3.52 1.05 4.08
C GLY A 120 4.06 0.83 2.66
N VAL A 121 5.38 0.91 2.45
CA VAL A 121 6.03 0.41 1.24
C VAL A 121 6.30 -1.07 1.47
N THR A 122 5.73 -1.93 0.65
CA THR A 122 6.05 -3.35 0.59
C THR A 122 6.53 -3.68 -0.82
N LEU A 123 7.83 -3.94 -0.94
CA LEU A 123 8.39 -4.45 -2.17
C LEU A 123 8.24 -5.97 -2.20
N SER A 124 7.78 -6.53 -3.32
CA SER A 124 7.62 -7.97 -3.48
C SER A 124 7.97 -8.43 -4.90
N ALA A 125 8.84 -9.43 -5.01
CA ALA A 125 9.14 -10.10 -6.28
C ALA A 125 8.12 -11.23 -6.57
N SER A 126 7.88 -11.51 -7.87
CA SER A 126 6.81 -12.40 -8.38
C SER A 126 6.80 -13.82 -7.77
N PRO A 127 5.60 -14.45 -7.69
CA PRO A 127 5.38 -15.78 -7.10
C PRO A 127 5.97 -16.99 -7.86
N HIS A 128 6.52 -16.84 -9.07
CA HIS A 128 6.92 -17.98 -9.91
C HIS A 128 8.34 -18.53 -9.72
N ALA A 129 9.06 -18.06 -8.71
CA ALA A 129 10.35 -18.61 -8.35
C ALA A 129 10.29 -19.20 -6.92
N PRO A 130 11.02 -20.29 -6.60
CA PRO A 130 11.14 -20.83 -5.24
C PRO A 130 11.74 -19.81 -4.23
N PHE A 131 12.12 -18.63 -4.70
CA PHE A 131 12.68 -17.51 -3.95
C PHE A 131 11.61 -16.75 -3.17
N ARG A 132 11.09 -17.40 -2.11
CA ARG A 132 10.18 -16.83 -1.10
C ARG A 132 10.74 -15.64 -0.28
N ARG A 133 11.86 -15.01 -0.64
CA ARG A 133 12.64 -14.20 0.34
C ARG A 133 13.20 -12.87 -0.17
N LEU A 134 12.44 -12.13 -0.96
CA LEU A 134 12.80 -10.74 -1.26
C LEU A 134 11.63 -9.82 -0.94
N LEU A 135 11.39 -9.70 0.36
CA LEU A 135 10.56 -8.64 0.89
C LEU A 135 11.45 -7.62 1.58
N ALA A 136 11.19 -6.37 1.26
CA ALA A 136 11.70 -5.28 2.03
C ALA A 136 10.59 -4.25 2.24
N LYS A 137 10.57 -3.69 3.46
CA LYS A 137 9.52 -2.78 3.91
C LYS A 137 10.12 -1.44 4.31
N ILE A 138 9.55 -0.36 3.82
CA ILE A 138 9.79 1.01 4.30
C ILE A 138 8.48 1.51 4.91
N HIS A 139 8.54 2.10 6.10
CA HIS A 139 7.35 2.50 6.84
C HIS A 139 6.92 3.91 6.44
N LEU A 140 5.65 4.07 6.08
CA LEU A 140 5.09 5.30 5.49
C LEU A 140 4.39 6.20 6.51
N SER A 141 4.01 5.69 7.68
CA SER A 141 3.53 6.50 8.82
C SER A 141 4.53 7.61 9.15
N SER A 142 5.82 7.31 9.05
CA SER A 142 6.93 8.27 9.19
C SER A 142 6.90 9.42 8.17
N ILE A 143 6.30 9.24 6.98
CA ILE A 143 6.18 10.28 5.94
C ILE A 143 5.07 11.28 6.27
N ILE A 144 3.98 10.85 6.92
CA ILE A 144 2.96 11.78 7.40
C ILE A 144 3.58 12.66 8.50
N TYR A 145 4.25 12.06 9.48
CA TYR A 145 4.93 12.81 10.54
C TYR A 145 6.00 13.78 10.02
N SER A 146 6.75 13.39 8.99
CA SER A 146 7.73 14.31 8.38
C SER A 146 7.08 15.45 7.62
N SER A 147 5.96 15.20 6.94
CA SER A 147 5.18 16.24 6.25
C SER A 147 4.70 17.30 7.23
N VAL A 148 4.25 16.88 8.41
CA VAL A 148 3.90 17.75 9.54
C VAL A 148 5.10 18.57 9.99
N GLN A 149 6.25 17.93 10.18
CA GLN A 149 7.47 18.60 10.62
C GLN A 149 7.96 19.65 9.62
N LEU A 150 7.90 19.36 8.32
CA LEU A 150 8.24 20.31 7.26
C LEU A 150 7.32 21.55 7.29
N LEU A 151 6.02 21.34 7.48
CA LEU A 151 5.05 22.44 7.60
C LEU A 151 5.27 23.28 8.87
N LEU A 152 5.59 22.63 10.00
CA LEU A 152 5.95 23.31 11.25
C LEU A 152 7.20 24.18 11.08
N LEU A 153 8.25 23.67 10.42
CA LEU A 153 9.47 24.42 10.13
C LEU A 153 9.21 25.65 9.24
N ARG A 154 8.17 25.60 8.39
CA ARG A 154 7.73 26.74 7.58
C ARG A 154 6.98 27.82 8.38
N GLY A 155 6.62 27.53 9.63
CA GLY A 155 5.89 28.44 10.52
C GLY A 155 4.40 28.14 10.61
N TYR A 156 3.90 27.06 10.01
CA TYR A 156 2.52 26.63 10.19
C TYR A 156 2.39 25.79 11.46
N ALA A 157 1.96 26.43 12.54
CA ALA A 157 1.67 25.76 13.80
C ALA A 157 0.34 25.01 13.69
N PHE A 158 0.42 23.70 13.50
CA PHE A 158 -0.73 22.81 13.55
C PHE A 158 -0.81 22.15 14.93
N ASN A 159 -2.01 22.12 15.52
CA ASN A 159 -2.26 21.30 16.71
C ASN A 159 -2.37 19.83 16.28
N HIS A 160 -1.77 18.91 17.05
CA HIS A 160 -1.70 17.47 16.77
C HIS A 160 -3.05 16.73 16.94
N THR A 161 -4.16 17.28 16.47
CA THR A 161 -5.48 16.63 16.53
C THR A 161 -5.71 15.66 15.37
N ALA A 162 -6.64 14.73 15.51
CA ALA A 162 -6.98 13.74 14.49
C ALA A 162 -7.42 14.33 13.12
N ASP A 163 -7.97 15.54 13.13
CA ASP A 163 -8.36 16.29 11.92
C ASP A 163 -7.13 16.70 11.08
N PHE A 164 -5.97 16.85 11.73
CA PHE A 164 -4.74 17.27 11.10
C PHE A 164 -4.11 16.17 10.24
N GLU A 165 -4.11 14.92 10.72
CA GLU A 165 -3.61 13.78 9.94
C GLU A 165 -4.38 13.63 8.61
N THR A 166 -5.71 13.76 8.69
CA THR A 166 -6.59 13.68 7.52
C THR A 166 -6.33 14.84 6.56
N THR A 167 -6.17 16.05 7.09
CA THR A 167 -5.90 17.26 6.30
C THR A 167 -4.55 17.18 5.58
N VAL A 168 -3.48 16.80 6.29
CA VAL A 168 -2.14 16.63 5.71
C VAL A 168 -2.12 15.53 4.67
N ARG A 169 -2.85 14.43 4.88
CA ARG A 169 -2.99 13.37 3.90
C ARG A 169 -3.65 13.87 2.60
N MET A 170 -4.74 14.62 2.70
CA MET A 170 -5.41 15.22 1.54
C MET A 170 -4.50 16.22 0.81
N MET A 171 -3.82 17.09 1.57
CA MET A 171 -2.86 18.05 1.01
C MET A 171 -1.73 17.33 0.26
N LYS A 172 -1.21 16.24 0.83
CA LYS A 172 -0.18 15.40 0.23
C LYS A 172 -0.66 14.75 -1.07
N GLU A 173 -1.86 14.19 -1.08
CA GLU A 173 -2.44 13.57 -2.28
C GLU A 173 -2.72 14.60 -3.39
N ASN A 174 -3.07 15.83 -3.04
CA ASN A 174 -3.45 16.86 -4.01
C ASN A 174 -2.28 17.69 -4.56
N LEU A 175 -1.29 18.01 -3.72
CA LEU A 175 -0.24 18.99 -4.08
C LEU A 175 1.14 18.38 -4.31
N CYS A 176 1.44 17.24 -3.68
CA CYS A 176 2.80 16.71 -3.68
C CYS A 176 3.13 15.96 -4.97
N PHE A 177 4.41 16.00 -5.34
CA PHE A 177 4.94 15.32 -6.51
C PHE A 177 6.38 14.87 -6.25
N VAL A 178 6.83 13.86 -6.98
CA VAL A 178 8.23 13.41 -6.89
C VAL A 178 9.06 14.18 -7.91
N GLY A 179 10.03 14.94 -7.43
CA GLY A 179 10.99 15.64 -8.27
C GLY A 179 11.83 14.67 -9.09
N TYR A 180 11.98 14.93 -10.40
CA TYR A 180 12.89 14.14 -11.22
C TYR A 180 14.32 14.36 -10.75
N ASN A 181 14.77 15.61 -10.56
CA ASN A 181 16.07 15.95 -9.99
C ASN A 181 15.91 16.88 -8.77
N THR A 182 16.17 16.35 -7.58
CA THR A 182 16.00 17.07 -6.30
C THR A 182 16.79 18.37 -6.25
N GLU A 183 18.02 18.43 -6.77
CA GLU A 183 18.82 19.66 -6.77
C GLU A 183 18.20 20.76 -7.63
N HIS A 184 17.60 20.37 -8.76
CA HIS A 184 16.94 21.31 -9.66
C HIS A 184 15.63 21.82 -9.06
N GLU A 185 14.83 20.94 -8.45
CA GLU A 185 13.61 21.33 -7.73
C GLU A 185 13.93 22.27 -6.56
N GLN A 186 15.04 22.03 -5.84
CA GLN A 186 15.48 22.91 -4.76
C GLN A 186 15.89 24.30 -5.26
N LYS A 187 16.59 24.38 -6.40
CA LYS A 187 16.92 25.67 -7.02
C LYS A 187 15.65 26.41 -7.44
N LEU A 188 14.74 25.73 -8.12
CA LEU A 188 13.43 26.31 -8.51
C LEU A 188 12.66 26.82 -7.29
N ALA A 189 12.63 26.07 -6.19
CA ALA A 189 11.94 26.46 -4.96
C ALA A 189 12.56 27.70 -4.28
N ASN A 190 13.88 27.87 -4.39
CA ASN A 190 14.60 28.97 -3.75
C ASN A 190 14.63 30.23 -4.62
N GLU A 191 14.74 30.06 -5.95
CA GLU A 191 14.94 31.16 -6.91
C GLU A 191 13.63 31.65 -7.53
N THR A 192 12.56 30.85 -7.49
CA THR A 192 11.28 31.18 -8.13
C THR A 192 10.09 30.87 -7.23
N SER A 193 8.93 31.45 -7.55
CA SER A 193 7.66 31.16 -6.88
C SER A 193 6.79 30.14 -7.62
N VAL A 194 7.30 29.50 -8.68
CA VAL A 194 6.51 28.60 -9.57
C VAL A 194 5.96 27.38 -8.83
N LEU A 195 6.67 26.91 -7.80
CA LEU A 195 6.24 25.76 -7.00
C LEU A 195 5.23 26.11 -5.89
N VAL A 196 5.00 27.39 -5.63
CA VAL A 196 4.11 27.85 -4.55
C VAL A 196 2.65 27.72 -4.99
N GLU A 197 1.91 26.90 -4.27
CA GLU A 197 0.46 26.70 -4.45
C GLU A 197 -0.28 27.06 -3.16
N SER A 198 -1.50 27.59 -3.30
CA SER A 198 -2.38 27.85 -2.17
C SER A 198 -3.26 26.63 -1.87
N TYR A 199 -3.46 26.36 -0.59
CA TYR A 199 -4.33 25.27 -0.12
C TYR A 199 -5.24 25.76 1.00
N THR A 200 -6.55 25.55 0.85
CA THR A 200 -7.54 25.92 1.86
C THR A 200 -7.75 24.76 2.82
N LEU A 201 -7.47 25.01 4.09
CA LEU A 201 -7.69 24.09 5.20
C LEU A 201 -9.20 23.97 5.50
N PRO A 202 -9.64 22.90 6.21
CA PRO A 202 -11.04 22.72 6.58
C PRO A 202 -11.62 23.84 7.44
N ASP A 203 -10.77 24.57 8.17
CA ASP A 203 -11.16 25.73 8.99
C ASP A 203 -11.31 27.02 8.16
N GLY A 204 -11.12 26.95 6.84
CA GLY A 204 -11.19 28.07 5.90
C GLY A 204 -9.89 28.88 5.77
N ARG A 205 -8.85 28.58 6.56
CA ARG A 205 -7.55 29.26 6.42
C ARG A 205 -6.85 28.79 5.16
N THR A 206 -6.18 29.71 4.47
CA THR A 206 -5.38 29.36 3.29
C THR A 206 -3.89 29.37 3.65
N ILE A 207 -3.21 28.26 3.37
CA ILE A 207 -1.76 28.12 3.53
C ILE A 207 -1.09 28.11 2.16
N MET A 208 0.20 28.45 2.11
CA MET A 208 1.00 28.38 0.90
C MET A 208 2.04 27.27 1.05
N VAL A 209 2.06 26.34 0.10
CA VAL A 209 2.96 25.18 0.10
C VAL A 209 3.82 25.26 -1.16
N GLY A 210 5.13 25.24 -0.98
CA GLY A 210 6.12 25.40 -2.06
C GLY A 210 7.03 24.19 -2.16
N GLY A 211 8.29 24.33 -1.75
CA GLY A 211 9.29 23.27 -1.81
C GLY A 211 8.93 22.02 -0.98
N GLU A 212 8.04 22.16 0.00
CA GLU A 212 7.54 21.03 0.78
C GLU A 212 6.81 20.01 -0.10
N ARG A 213 6.24 20.44 -1.24
CA ARG A 213 5.50 19.56 -2.17
C ARG A 213 6.35 18.43 -2.75
N PHE A 214 7.64 18.68 -3.01
CA PHE A 214 8.57 17.63 -3.45
C PHE A 214 9.40 17.07 -2.29
N GLY A 215 9.63 17.87 -1.23
CA GLY A 215 10.34 17.42 -0.04
C GLY A 215 9.61 16.32 0.73
N MET A 216 8.28 16.37 0.80
CA MET A 216 7.46 15.35 1.48
C MET A 216 7.65 13.94 0.92
N PRO A 217 7.48 13.69 -0.40
CA PRO A 217 7.68 12.36 -0.97
C PRO A 217 9.16 11.98 -1.13
N GLU A 218 10.12 12.90 -0.98
CA GLU A 218 11.56 12.59 -1.05
C GLU A 218 11.99 11.61 0.05
N ALA A 219 11.28 11.56 1.18
CA ALA A 219 11.49 10.57 2.23
C ALA A 219 11.39 9.11 1.74
N LEU A 220 10.69 8.84 0.62
CA LEU A 220 10.67 7.52 -0.02
C LEU A 220 12.02 7.12 -0.62
N PHE A 221 12.78 8.09 -1.11
CA PHE A 221 14.09 7.90 -1.75
C PHE A 221 15.24 8.15 -0.76
N GLN A 222 15.01 8.98 0.25
CA GLN A 222 15.98 9.35 1.27
C GLN A 222 15.37 9.18 2.69
N PRO A 223 15.28 7.94 3.21
CA PRO A 223 14.70 7.68 4.53
C PRO A 223 15.43 8.37 5.69
N HIS A 224 16.70 8.74 5.52
CA HIS A 224 17.46 9.48 6.53
C HIS A 224 16.86 10.86 6.84
N LEU A 225 16.09 11.46 5.91
CA LEU A 225 15.42 12.76 6.14
C LEU A 225 14.37 12.68 7.26
N ILE A 226 13.89 11.47 7.55
CA ILE A 226 12.85 11.20 8.53
C ILE A 226 13.38 10.38 9.71
N ASN A 227 14.71 10.33 9.88
CA ASN A 227 15.40 9.54 10.89
C ASN A 227 15.04 8.04 10.85
N VAL A 228 14.68 7.52 9.67
CA VAL A 228 14.45 6.10 9.47
C VAL A 228 15.72 5.48 8.90
N GLU A 229 16.22 4.47 9.61
CA GLU A 229 17.33 3.65 9.12
C GLU A 229 16.86 2.80 7.94
N GLY A 230 17.58 2.88 6.81
CA GLY A 230 17.27 2.09 5.63
C GLY A 230 17.71 2.78 4.34
N VAL A 231 17.56 2.04 3.25
CA VAL A 231 17.80 2.54 1.89
C VAL A 231 16.48 3.02 1.27
N GLY A 232 16.57 3.96 0.32
CA GLY A 232 15.41 4.43 -0.43
C GLY A 232 14.77 3.35 -1.30
N VAL A 233 13.55 3.61 -1.77
CA VAL A 233 12.75 2.65 -2.56
C VAL A 233 13.45 2.17 -3.83
N ALA A 234 14.23 3.02 -4.51
CA ALA A 234 14.94 2.64 -5.73
C ALA A 234 16.11 1.71 -5.44
N GLU A 235 16.91 2.02 -4.43
CA GLU A 235 18.01 1.16 -3.99
C GLU A 235 17.49 -0.16 -3.43
N LEU A 236 16.38 -0.11 -2.69
CA LEU A 236 15.71 -1.31 -2.20
C LEU A 236 15.26 -2.23 -3.33
N LEU A 237 14.64 -1.65 -4.36
CA LEU A 237 14.23 -2.35 -5.58
C LEU A 237 15.43 -2.94 -6.32
N PHE A 238 16.50 -2.15 -6.48
CA PHE A 238 17.73 -2.62 -7.11
C PHE A 238 18.36 -3.79 -6.35
N ASN A 239 18.54 -3.68 -5.04
CA ASN A 239 19.10 -4.74 -4.19
C ASN A 239 18.24 -6.00 -4.23
N THR A 240 16.92 -5.83 -4.26
CA THR A 240 15.97 -6.93 -4.38
C THR A 240 16.13 -7.67 -5.71
N ILE A 241 16.22 -6.95 -6.83
CA ILE A 241 16.46 -7.57 -8.14
C ILE A 241 17.84 -8.24 -8.18
N GLN A 242 18.86 -7.62 -7.59
CA GLN A 242 20.22 -8.18 -7.56
C GLN A 242 20.37 -9.41 -6.67
N ALA A 243 19.52 -9.58 -5.66
CA ALA A 243 19.52 -10.78 -4.84
C ALA A 243 18.80 -11.97 -5.51
N ALA A 244 18.10 -11.76 -6.62
CA ALA A 244 17.51 -12.83 -7.43
C ALA A 244 18.57 -13.55 -8.29
N ASP A 245 18.25 -14.74 -8.83
CA ASP A 245 19.13 -15.47 -9.75
C ASP A 245 19.40 -14.66 -11.03
N ILE A 246 20.63 -14.78 -11.55
CA ILE A 246 21.11 -13.99 -12.69
C ILE A 246 20.17 -14.12 -13.91
N ASP A 247 19.64 -15.32 -14.14
CA ASP A 247 18.79 -15.64 -15.29
C ASP A 247 17.45 -14.90 -15.28
N ILE A 248 16.92 -14.55 -14.10
CA ILE A 248 15.62 -13.87 -13.96
C ILE A 248 15.75 -12.35 -13.79
N ARG A 249 16.95 -11.83 -13.50
CA ARG A 249 17.16 -10.38 -13.28
C ARG A 249 16.77 -9.55 -14.49
N SER A 250 17.10 -10.01 -15.70
CA SER A 250 16.77 -9.28 -16.92
C SER A 250 15.27 -9.12 -17.11
N ASP A 251 14.49 -10.12 -16.70
CA ASP A 251 13.04 -10.07 -16.82
C ASP A 251 12.42 -9.25 -15.70
N PHE A 252 13.00 -9.29 -14.49
CA PHE A 252 12.60 -8.38 -13.41
C PHE A 252 12.82 -6.91 -13.75
N TYR A 253 13.92 -6.54 -14.42
CA TYR A 253 14.12 -5.16 -14.86
C TYR A 253 13.14 -4.71 -15.95
N LYS A 254 12.66 -5.63 -16.80
CA LYS A 254 11.65 -5.34 -17.82
C LYS A 254 10.22 -5.28 -17.27
N HIS A 255 9.98 -5.84 -16.08
CA HIS A 255 8.64 -6.05 -15.55
C HIS A 255 8.53 -5.53 -14.12
N ILE A 256 8.76 -4.23 -13.94
CA ILE A 256 8.55 -3.55 -12.66
C ILE A 256 7.16 -2.93 -12.68
N VAL A 257 6.25 -3.38 -11.81
CA VAL A 257 4.86 -2.90 -11.75
C VAL A 257 4.64 -2.10 -10.48
N LEU A 258 4.11 -0.89 -10.61
CA LEU A 258 3.76 -0.03 -9.49
C LEU A 258 2.30 -0.28 -9.05
N SER A 259 2.10 -0.42 -7.74
CA SER A 259 0.80 -0.60 -7.10
C SER A 259 0.68 0.24 -5.83
N GLY A 260 -0.54 0.62 -5.46
CA GLY A 260 -0.83 1.30 -4.19
C GLY A 260 -0.85 2.83 -4.27
N GLY A 261 -1.51 3.46 -3.31
CA GLY A 261 -1.82 4.90 -3.33
C GLY A 261 -0.60 5.81 -3.33
N SER A 262 0.47 5.45 -2.64
CA SER A 262 1.70 6.24 -2.57
C SER A 262 2.55 6.15 -3.84
N THR A 263 2.22 5.24 -4.78
CA THR A 263 2.82 5.27 -6.14
C THR A 263 2.12 6.24 -7.09
N MET A 264 1.07 6.94 -6.63
CA MET A 264 0.30 7.88 -7.46
C MET A 264 0.96 9.24 -7.61
N TYR A 265 2.06 9.54 -6.90
CA TYR A 265 2.75 10.82 -7.05
C TYR A 265 3.17 11.06 -8.51
N PRO A 266 2.89 12.26 -9.06
CA PRO A 266 3.43 12.67 -10.35
C PRO A 266 4.96 12.59 -10.34
N GLY A 267 5.56 12.10 -11.44
CA GLY A 267 7.02 11.99 -11.58
C GLY A 267 7.66 10.75 -10.94
N LEU A 268 6.95 10.00 -10.08
CA LEU A 268 7.51 8.82 -9.40
C LEU A 268 8.03 7.74 -10.36
N PRO A 269 7.30 7.32 -11.43
CA PRO A 269 7.82 6.33 -12.37
C PRO A 269 9.13 6.77 -13.04
N SER A 270 9.18 8.04 -13.48
CA SER A 270 10.36 8.60 -14.17
C SER A 270 11.56 8.74 -13.24
N ARG A 271 11.35 9.19 -12.00
CA ARG A 271 12.40 9.26 -10.96
C ARG A 271 12.96 7.88 -10.65
N LEU A 272 12.08 6.91 -10.45
CA LEU A 272 12.47 5.53 -10.15
C LEU A 272 13.26 4.91 -11.32
N GLU A 273 12.83 5.14 -12.56
CA GLU A 273 13.55 4.65 -13.74
C GLU A 273 14.96 5.24 -13.83
N ARG A 274 15.10 6.55 -13.56
CA ARG A 274 16.39 7.22 -13.54
C ARG A 274 17.32 6.65 -12.47
N GLU A 275 16.85 6.51 -11.25
CA GLU A 275 17.69 6.00 -10.15
C GLU A 275 18.10 4.55 -10.36
N ILE A 276 17.22 3.69 -10.89
CA ILE A 276 17.60 2.31 -11.22
C ILE A 276 18.65 2.29 -12.33
N LYS A 277 18.51 3.13 -13.37
CA LYS A 277 19.52 3.25 -14.44
C LYS A 277 20.88 3.70 -13.88
N GLN A 278 20.87 4.66 -12.98
CA GLN A 278 22.08 5.15 -12.32
C GLN A 278 22.75 4.06 -11.48
N LEU A 279 21.98 3.39 -10.60
CA LEU A 279 22.47 2.28 -9.78
C LEU A 279 23.01 1.13 -10.63
N TYR A 280 22.35 0.81 -11.75
CA TYR A 280 22.79 -0.22 -12.68
C TYR A 280 24.11 0.16 -13.38
N LEU A 281 24.22 1.42 -13.84
CA LEU A 281 25.44 1.92 -14.46
C LEU A 281 26.64 1.89 -13.49
N GLU A 282 26.43 2.36 -12.26
CA GLU A 282 27.49 2.46 -11.25
C GLU A 282 27.89 1.09 -10.69
N ARG A 283 26.91 0.27 -10.28
CA ARG A 283 27.18 -0.97 -9.52
C ARG A 283 27.35 -2.21 -10.41
N VAL A 284 26.68 -2.28 -11.56
CA VAL A 284 26.75 -3.45 -12.46
C VAL A 284 27.69 -3.20 -13.63
N LEU A 285 27.51 -2.09 -14.34
CA LEU A 285 28.28 -1.78 -15.55
C LEU A 285 29.61 -1.08 -15.26
N LYS A 286 29.86 -0.65 -14.02
CA LYS A 286 31.08 0.05 -13.58
C LYS A 286 31.42 1.25 -14.48
N GLY A 287 30.41 1.99 -14.93
CA GLY A 287 30.55 3.20 -15.76
C GLY A 287 30.50 2.98 -17.27
N ASP A 288 30.31 1.75 -17.75
CA ASP A 288 30.18 1.46 -19.19
C ASP A 288 28.80 1.88 -19.73
N THR A 289 28.75 3.04 -20.38
CA THR A 289 27.52 3.66 -20.91
C THR A 289 27.01 2.98 -22.19
N GLU A 290 27.86 2.31 -22.96
CA GLU A 290 27.45 1.64 -24.20
C GLU A 290 26.55 0.44 -23.88
N LYS A 291 26.88 -0.31 -22.84
CA LYS A 291 26.08 -1.46 -22.37
C LYS A 291 24.77 -1.05 -21.70
N LEU A 292 24.64 0.19 -21.23
CA LEU A 292 23.41 0.69 -20.62
C LEU A 292 22.23 0.65 -21.61
N SER A 293 22.49 0.94 -22.89
CA SER A 293 21.48 0.87 -23.96
C SER A 293 20.88 -0.53 -24.17
N LYS A 294 21.61 -1.58 -23.78
CA LYS A 294 21.17 -2.98 -23.89
C LYS A 294 20.27 -3.41 -22.73
N CYS A 295 20.34 -2.72 -21.59
CA CYS A 295 19.51 -3.01 -20.42
C CYS A 295 18.17 -2.28 -20.54
N LYS A 296 17.12 -3.02 -20.92
CA LYS A 296 15.76 -2.51 -20.96
C LYS A 296 15.18 -2.52 -19.54
N ILE A 297 15.18 -1.35 -18.90
CA ILE A 297 14.46 -1.13 -17.65
C ILE A 297 13.08 -0.57 -18.01
N CYS A 298 12.02 -1.24 -17.57
CA CYS A 298 10.65 -0.80 -17.81
C CYS A 298 9.87 -0.80 -16.49
N ILE A 299 9.31 0.37 -16.17
CA ILE A 299 8.48 0.59 -15.00
C ILE A 299 7.07 0.91 -15.48
N GLU A 300 6.17 -0.01 -15.21
CA GLU A 300 4.76 0.09 -15.56
C GLU A 300 4.00 0.74 -14.41
N GLY A 301 3.44 1.92 -14.67
CA GLY A 301 2.54 2.62 -13.74
C GLY A 301 1.14 2.78 -14.34
N PRO A 302 0.29 1.74 -14.34
CA PRO A 302 -1.07 1.85 -14.86
C PRO A 302 -1.88 2.96 -14.17
N PRO A 303 -2.85 3.58 -14.85
CA PRO A 303 -3.61 4.71 -14.30
C PRO A 303 -4.47 4.31 -13.09
N ARG A 304 -4.96 3.06 -13.05
CA ARG A 304 -5.77 2.51 -11.94
C ARG A 304 -4.94 1.81 -10.86
N ARG A 305 -3.63 2.12 -10.77
CA ARG A 305 -2.70 1.41 -9.86
C ARG A 305 -3.02 1.54 -8.37
N LYS A 306 -3.76 2.57 -7.95
CA LYS A 306 -4.26 2.74 -6.56
C LYS A 306 -5.05 1.52 -6.05
N HIS A 307 -5.82 0.87 -6.94
CA HIS A 307 -6.69 -0.25 -6.59
C HIS A 307 -6.32 -1.54 -7.34
N MET A 308 -5.09 -1.64 -7.82
CA MET A 308 -4.64 -2.77 -8.66
C MET A 308 -4.78 -4.12 -7.96
N VAL A 309 -4.42 -4.17 -6.67
CA VAL A 309 -4.61 -5.36 -5.83
C VAL A 309 -6.06 -5.84 -5.85
N PHE A 310 -7.00 -4.92 -5.61
CA PHE A 310 -8.43 -5.23 -5.57
C PHE A 310 -8.95 -5.68 -6.94
N MET A 311 -8.57 -4.96 -8.00
CA MET A 311 -8.89 -5.36 -9.38
C MET A 311 -8.37 -6.76 -9.71
N GLY A 312 -7.16 -7.10 -9.24
CA GLY A 312 -6.57 -8.43 -9.45
C GLY A 312 -7.26 -9.52 -8.68
N GLY A 313 -7.64 -9.24 -7.43
CA GLY A 313 -8.49 -10.12 -6.64
C GLY A 313 -9.83 -10.36 -7.32
N ALA A 314 -10.48 -9.32 -7.84
CA ALA A 314 -11.75 -9.42 -8.54
C ALA A 314 -11.68 -10.25 -9.82
N VAL A 315 -10.67 -10.02 -10.67
CA VAL A 315 -10.45 -10.83 -11.89
C VAL A 315 -10.15 -12.29 -11.54
N LEU A 316 -9.28 -12.53 -10.55
CA LEU A 316 -8.94 -13.88 -10.11
C LEU A 316 -10.16 -14.61 -9.52
N ALA A 317 -10.94 -13.95 -8.67
CA ALA A 317 -12.16 -14.50 -8.08
C ALA A 317 -13.18 -14.85 -9.17
N ASN A 318 -13.32 -14.02 -10.20
CA ASN A 318 -14.24 -14.27 -11.30
C ASN A 318 -13.81 -15.48 -12.15
N ILE A 319 -12.52 -15.57 -12.51
CA ILE A 319 -11.99 -16.71 -13.29
C ILE A 319 -12.10 -18.02 -12.51
N MET A 320 -11.89 -17.98 -11.18
CA MET A 320 -11.85 -19.18 -10.34
C MET A 320 -13.18 -19.49 -9.66
N LYS A 321 -14.25 -18.77 -9.97
CA LYS A 321 -15.56 -18.85 -9.30
C LYS A 321 -16.10 -20.28 -9.25
N ASP A 322 -16.03 -21.00 -10.37
CA ASP A 322 -16.62 -22.34 -10.53
C ASP A 322 -15.64 -23.47 -10.17
N LYS A 323 -14.37 -23.15 -9.87
CA LYS A 323 -13.36 -24.15 -9.53
C LYS A 323 -13.37 -24.44 -8.03
N GLU A 324 -14.16 -25.42 -7.59
CA GLU A 324 -14.30 -25.77 -6.17
C GLU A 324 -12.97 -26.09 -5.49
N SER A 325 -12.03 -26.74 -6.19
CA SER A 325 -10.71 -27.08 -5.64
C SER A 325 -9.86 -25.87 -5.26
N PHE A 326 -10.16 -24.69 -5.79
CA PHE A 326 -9.43 -23.46 -5.51
C PHE A 326 -9.84 -22.85 -4.17
N TRP A 327 -11.11 -22.95 -3.83
CA TRP A 327 -11.65 -22.39 -2.61
C TRP A 327 -11.44 -23.34 -1.44
N LEU A 328 -11.17 -22.77 -0.27
CA LEU A 328 -11.16 -23.50 0.99
C LEU A 328 -12.59 -23.56 1.49
N SER A 329 -13.16 -24.76 1.48
CA SER A 329 -14.53 -24.97 1.93
C SER A 329 -14.58 -25.15 3.44
N ARG A 330 -15.73 -24.83 4.01
CA ARG A 330 -16.00 -25.07 5.43
C ARG A 330 -15.82 -26.55 5.82
N ALA A 331 -16.30 -27.48 4.99
CA ALA A 331 -16.18 -28.91 5.24
C ALA A 331 -14.69 -29.35 5.32
N GLU A 332 -13.85 -28.88 4.39
CA GLU A 332 -12.42 -29.19 4.41
C GLU A 332 -11.74 -28.63 5.69
N TYR A 333 -12.17 -27.47 6.16
CA TYR A 333 -11.67 -26.86 7.40
C TYR A 333 -12.15 -27.61 8.65
N GLU A 334 -13.39 -28.06 8.70
CA GLU A 334 -13.92 -28.86 9.83
C GLU A 334 -13.23 -30.22 9.94
N GLU A 335 -12.89 -30.85 8.81
CA GLU A 335 -12.19 -32.14 8.77
C GLU A 335 -10.70 -32.03 9.12
N ARG A 336 -10.00 -31.04 8.55
CA ARG A 336 -8.53 -30.94 8.65
C ARG A 336 -8.03 -29.88 9.63
N GLY A 337 -8.93 -29.05 10.14
CA GLY A 337 -8.60 -27.89 10.95
C GLY A 337 -7.64 -26.96 10.24
N LEU A 338 -6.67 -26.42 10.99
CA LEU A 338 -5.70 -25.44 10.51
C LEU A 338 -4.75 -25.96 9.41
N LYS A 339 -4.64 -27.28 9.21
CA LYS A 339 -3.79 -27.88 8.16
C LYS A 339 -4.32 -27.61 6.75
N VAL A 340 -5.58 -27.24 6.60
CA VAL A 340 -6.14 -26.92 5.28
C VAL A 340 -5.49 -25.67 4.66
N LEU A 341 -4.88 -24.80 5.49
CA LEU A 341 -4.16 -23.60 5.04
C LEU A 341 -2.89 -23.93 4.24
N ASP A 342 -2.38 -25.16 4.32
CA ASP A 342 -1.26 -25.62 3.50
C ASP A 342 -1.60 -25.60 2.00
N LYS A 343 -2.89 -25.79 1.66
CA LYS A 343 -3.45 -25.69 0.31
C LYS A 343 -3.36 -24.27 -0.26
N LEU A 344 -3.34 -23.25 0.60
CA LEU A 344 -3.25 -21.83 0.23
C LEU A 344 -1.80 -21.34 0.10
N GLY A 345 -0.84 -22.26 -0.11
CA GLY A 345 0.55 -21.93 -0.45
C GLY A 345 1.38 -21.36 0.70
N GLY A 346 1.04 -21.66 1.96
CA GLY A 346 1.65 -21.05 3.16
C GLY A 346 2.63 -21.90 3.97
N ALA A 347 2.71 -23.22 3.76
CA ALA A 347 3.52 -24.07 4.62
C ALA A 347 5.03 -23.74 4.49
N PRO A 348 5.76 -23.47 5.58
CA PRO A 348 7.20 -23.62 5.61
C PRO A 348 7.50 -25.12 5.56
N ARG A 349 8.24 -25.57 4.55
CA ARG A 349 9.17 -26.67 4.77
C ARG A 349 10.52 -26.06 5.09
#